data_AF-A0A1N7H473-F1
#
_entry.id   AF-A0A1N7H473-F1
#
_cell.length_a   1.000
_cell.length_b   1.000
_cell.length_c   1.000
_cell.angle_alpha   90.00
_cell.angle_beta   90.00
_cell.angle_gamma   90.00
#
_symmetry.space_group_name_H-M   'P 1'
#
loop_
_entity.id
_entity.type
_entity.pdbx_description
1 polymer ?
#
loop_
_entity_poly.entity_id
_entity_poly.type
_entity_poly.pdbx_seq_one_letter_code
_entity_poly.pdbx_strand_id
1 'polypeptide(L)'
;MSQAALAASMRDEGWKWSQPTVAAVEKGERGLKLAEAESLVGILGLEQIEDLIERPASAVMSAALGKMNRAADELLDASLAFYDAQFALASALDELHGRGELAETPDDGGEFAKWLRADPATHVTAVAAPFIPLRPEVVSAVTGAGPWTRYLSAGPYGERSQSVNLD
;
A
#
# COMPACT_ATOMS: atom_id res chain seq x y z
N MET A 1 -26.50 6.58 -8.95
CA MET A 1 -26.84 6.89 -10.36
C MET A 1 -28.33 6.67 -10.58
N SER A 2 -29.00 7.44 -11.45
CA SER A 2 -30.42 7.18 -11.80
C SER A 2 -30.54 6.17 -12.95
N GLN A 3 -31.69 5.50 -13.08
CA GLN A 3 -31.94 4.57 -14.20
C GLN A 3 -31.80 5.24 -15.57
N ALA A 4 -32.19 6.53 -15.66
CA ALA A 4 -32.02 7.35 -16.86
C ALA A 4 -30.56 7.51 -17.25
N ALA A 5 -29.72 7.83 -16.26
CA ALA A 5 -28.30 8.03 -16.44
C ALA A 5 -27.60 6.73 -16.83
N LEU A 6 -27.93 5.61 -16.17
CA LEU A 6 -27.35 4.30 -16.51
C LEU A 6 -27.70 3.88 -17.94
N ALA A 7 -28.95 4.05 -18.36
CA ALA A 7 -29.36 3.76 -19.73
C ALA A 7 -28.70 4.69 -20.76
N ALA A 8 -28.31 5.90 -20.38
CA ALA A 8 -27.51 6.78 -21.24
C ALA A 8 -26.07 6.27 -21.36
N SER A 9 -25.39 6.01 -20.25
CA SER A 9 -24.02 5.49 -20.27
C SER A 9 -23.90 4.17 -21.03
N MET A 10 -24.85 3.24 -20.86
CA MET A 10 -24.85 2.00 -21.63
C MET A 10 -25.08 2.22 -23.14
N ARG A 11 -25.82 3.27 -23.53
CA ARG A 11 -25.95 3.65 -24.95
C ARG A 11 -24.67 4.25 -25.50
N ASP A 12 -23.94 5.00 -24.69
CA ASP A 12 -22.64 5.55 -25.07
C ASP A 12 -21.60 4.44 -25.31
N GLU A 13 -21.72 3.32 -24.58
CA GLU A 13 -20.99 2.06 -24.81
C GLU A 13 -21.53 1.23 -26.00
N GLY A 14 -22.53 1.72 -26.73
CA GLY A 14 -23.09 1.08 -27.93
C GLY A 14 -24.25 0.11 -27.68
N TRP A 15 -24.72 -0.04 -26.44
CA TRP A 15 -25.83 -0.93 -26.12
C TRP A 15 -27.19 -0.26 -26.31
N LYS A 16 -28.18 -1.00 -26.81
CA LYS A 16 -29.55 -0.47 -27.01
C LYS A 16 -30.35 -0.47 -25.71
N TRP A 17 -29.86 0.22 -24.69
CA TRP A 17 -30.49 0.31 -23.38
C TRP A 17 -31.46 1.50 -23.29
N SER A 18 -32.51 1.28 -22.50
CA SER A 18 -33.55 2.25 -22.18
C SER A 18 -33.87 2.13 -20.68
N GLN A 19 -34.55 3.12 -20.09
CA GLN A 19 -34.98 3.01 -18.69
C GLN A 19 -35.78 1.71 -18.41
N PRO A 20 -36.73 1.27 -19.27
CA PRO A 20 -37.38 -0.03 -19.10
C PRO A 20 -36.43 -1.22 -19.13
N THR A 21 -35.36 -1.16 -19.94
CA THR A 21 -34.32 -2.19 -19.95
C THR A 21 -33.61 -2.27 -18.61
N VAL A 22 -33.21 -1.12 -18.06
CA VAL A 22 -32.58 -1.05 -16.73
C VAL A 22 -33.49 -1.66 -15.68
N ALA A 23 -34.77 -1.25 -15.65
CA ALA A 23 -35.75 -1.78 -14.71
C ALA A 23 -35.96 -3.30 -14.86
N ALA A 24 -35.98 -3.83 -16.08
CA ALA A 24 -36.12 -5.28 -16.33
C ALA A 24 -34.87 -6.06 -15.87
N VAL A 25 -33.67 -5.49 -16.04
CA VAL A 25 -32.41 -6.07 -15.53
C VAL A 25 -32.39 -6.05 -14.00
N GLU A 26 -32.72 -4.92 -13.38
CA GLU A 26 -32.76 -4.79 -11.90
C GLU A 26 -33.75 -5.76 -11.24
N LYS A 27 -34.87 -6.04 -11.89
CA LYS A 27 -35.86 -7.02 -11.43
C LYS A 27 -35.47 -8.48 -11.73
N GLY A 28 -34.39 -8.69 -12.49
CA GLY A 28 -33.99 -10.02 -12.96
C GLY A 28 -34.90 -10.61 -14.05
N GLU A 29 -35.82 -9.81 -14.62
CA GLU A 29 -36.70 -10.23 -15.71
C GLU A 29 -35.94 -10.38 -17.04
N ARG A 30 -34.83 -9.64 -17.20
CA ARG A 30 -33.94 -9.72 -18.35
C ARG A 30 -32.51 -10.04 -17.90
N GLY A 31 -31.97 -11.14 -18.41
CA GLY A 31 -30.55 -11.48 -18.27
C GLY A 31 -29.64 -10.57 -19.11
N LEU A 32 -28.41 -10.39 -18.64
CA LEU A 32 -27.35 -9.67 -19.35
C LEU A 32 -26.54 -10.61 -20.23
N LYS A 33 -26.13 -10.15 -21.41
CA LYS A 33 -25.05 -10.80 -22.16
C LYS A 33 -23.71 -10.49 -21.48
N LEU A 34 -22.72 -11.38 -21.63
CA LEU A 34 -21.41 -11.20 -21.00
C LEU A 34 -20.75 -9.86 -21.36
N ALA A 35 -20.76 -9.47 -22.63
CA ALA A 35 -20.23 -8.19 -23.07
C ALA A 35 -21.03 -6.98 -22.53
N GLU A 36 -22.35 -7.11 -22.33
CA GLU A 36 -23.14 -6.05 -21.66
C GLU A 36 -22.74 -5.93 -20.19
N ALA A 37 -22.45 -7.06 -19.53
CA ALA A 37 -22.02 -7.10 -18.14
C ALA A 37 -20.64 -6.45 -17.96
N GLU A 38 -19.69 -6.68 -18.88
CA GLU A 38 -18.37 -6.02 -18.87
C GLU A 38 -18.47 -4.50 -18.93
N SER A 39 -19.25 -3.95 -19.88
CA SER A 39 -19.49 -2.50 -19.93
C SER A 39 -20.16 -1.98 -18.66
N LEU A 40 -21.11 -2.75 -18.11
CA LEU A 40 -21.83 -2.37 -16.90
C LEU A 40 -20.90 -2.30 -15.67
N VAL A 41 -19.97 -3.24 -15.51
CA VAL A 41 -18.94 -3.23 -14.46
C VAL A 41 -18.15 -1.92 -14.52
N GLY A 42 -17.64 -1.57 -15.70
CA GLY A 42 -16.88 -0.33 -15.90
C GLY A 42 -17.69 0.93 -15.57
N ILE A 43 -18.95 1.00 -16.00
CA ILE A 43 -19.82 2.15 -15.72
C ILE A 43 -20.15 2.28 -14.22
N LEU A 44 -20.32 1.15 -13.53
CA LEU A 44 -20.64 1.13 -12.10
C LEU A 44 -19.41 1.33 -11.21
N GLY A 45 -18.20 1.30 -11.78
CA GLY A 45 -16.96 1.34 -11.02
C GLY A 45 -16.73 0.09 -10.18
N LEU A 46 -17.25 -1.05 -10.66
CA LEU A 46 -16.96 -2.37 -10.11
C LEU A 46 -15.65 -2.89 -10.73
N GLU A 47 -15.03 -3.88 -10.09
CA GLU A 47 -13.72 -4.39 -10.54
C GLU A 47 -13.87 -5.58 -11.48
N GLN A 48 -14.90 -6.42 -11.28
CA GLN A 48 -15.06 -7.68 -12.00
C GLN A 48 -16.55 -8.06 -12.21
N ILE A 49 -16.82 -8.96 -13.17
CA ILE A 49 -18.20 -9.35 -13.55
C ILE A 49 -18.90 -10.07 -12.41
N GLU A 50 -18.15 -10.81 -11.59
CA GLU A 50 -18.62 -11.53 -10.43
C GLU A 50 -19.32 -10.61 -9.43
N ASP A 51 -18.95 -9.33 -9.38
CA ASP A 51 -19.58 -8.31 -8.53
C ASP A 51 -21.06 -8.07 -8.89
N LEU A 52 -21.46 -8.37 -10.14
CA LEU A 52 -22.86 -8.29 -10.59
C LEU A 52 -23.70 -9.50 -10.17
N ILE A 53 -23.05 -10.60 -9.79
CA ILE A 53 -23.68 -11.88 -9.43
C ILE A 53 -23.74 -12.02 -7.89
N GLU A 54 -22.89 -11.28 -7.18
CA GLU A 54 -22.74 -11.38 -5.74
C GLU A 54 -24.05 -11.09 -4.99
N ARG A 55 -24.38 -11.98 -4.03
CA ARG A 55 -25.52 -11.81 -3.14
C ARG A 55 -25.28 -10.56 -2.28
N PRO A 56 -26.33 -9.89 -1.77
CA PRO A 56 -26.16 -8.69 -0.95
C PRO A 56 -25.19 -8.85 0.23
N ALA A 57 -25.09 -10.06 0.80
CA ALA A 57 -24.16 -10.36 1.87
C ALA A 57 -22.68 -10.44 1.41
N SER A 58 -22.41 -10.91 0.19
CA SER A 58 -21.04 -10.95 -0.35
C SER A 58 -20.59 -9.57 -0.81
N ALA A 59 -21.46 -8.74 -1.37
CA ALA A 59 -21.11 -7.36 -1.73
C ALA A 59 -20.64 -6.52 -0.52
N VAL A 60 -21.27 -6.70 0.65
CA VAL A 60 -20.83 -6.06 1.91
C VAL A 60 -19.46 -6.60 2.35
N MET A 61 -19.22 -7.91 2.21
CA MET A 61 -17.93 -8.53 2.51
C MET A 61 -16.83 -8.02 1.57
N SER A 62 -17.08 -8.00 0.26
CA SER A 62 -16.15 -7.52 -0.78
C SER A 62 -15.80 -6.05 -0.56
N ALA A 63 -16.79 -5.20 -0.26
CA ALA A 63 -16.54 -3.81 0.11
C ALA A 63 -15.70 -3.66 1.39
N ALA A 64 -15.95 -4.51 2.40
CA ALA A 64 -15.18 -4.52 3.64
C ALA A 64 -13.73 -4.99 3.40
N LEU A 65 -13.52 -6.03 2.58
CA LEU A 65 -12.21 -6.52 2.16
C LEU A 65 -11.45 -5.47 1.36
N GLY A 66 -12.10 -4.82 0.39
CA GLY A 66 -11.48 -3.73 -0.38
C GLY A 66 -11.12 -2.51 0.48
N LYS A 67 -11.89 -2.23 1.54
CA LYS A 67 -11.52 -1.20 2.53
C LYS A 67 -10.33 -1.64 3.39
N MET A 68 -10.29 -2.91 3.79
CA MET A 68 -9.18 -3.48 4.58
C MET A 68 -7.87 -3.45 3.77
N ASN A 69 -7.90 -3.87 2.50
CA ASN A 69 -6.72 -3.87 1.64
C ASN A 69 -6.17 -2.45 1.42
N ARG A 70 -7.04 -1.48 1.11
CA ARG A 70 -6.60 -0.07 0.99
C ARG A 70 -5.97 0.46 2.27
N ALA A 71 -6.54 0.15 3.43
CA ALA A 71 -5.95 0.54 4.71
C ALA A 71 -4.59 -0.14 4.97
N ALA A 72 -4.40 -1.37 4.48
CA ALA A 72 -3.12 -2.06 4.56
C ALA A 72 -2.07 -1.42 3.63
N ASP A 73 -2.45 -1.02 2.42
CA ASP A 73 -1.57 -0.30 1.49
C ASP A 73 -1.17 1.07 2.05
N GLU A 74 -2.13 1.84 2.59
CA GLU A 74 -1.87 3.13 3.26
C GLU A 74 -0.91 2.97 4.45
N LEU A 75 -1.05 1.89 5.23
CA LEU A 75 -0.15 1.58 6.35
C LEU A 75 1.26 1.24 5.85
N LEU A 76 1.37 0.50 4.75
CA LEU A 76 2.66 0.15 4.13
C LEU A 76 3.36 1.41 3.62
N ASP A 77 2.66 2.27 2.87
CA ASP A 77 3.19 3.52 2.35
C ASP A 77 3.64 4.46 3.47
N ALA A 78 2.81 4.62 4.51
CA ALA A 78 3.16 5.42 5.69
C ALA A 78 4.39 4.86 6.42
N SER A 79 4.52 3.54 6.49
CA SER A 79 5.68 2.87 7.09
C SER A 79 6.94 3.14 6.27
N LEU A 80 6.87 3.02 4.94
CA LEU A 80 8.00 3.32 4.04
C LEU A 80 8.43 4.78 4.16
N ALA A 81 7.48 5.72 4.10
CA ALA A 81 7.77 7.14 4.26
C ALA A 81 8.41 7.47 5.63
N PHE A 82 7.99 6.77 6.68
CA PHE A 82 8.60 6.89 8.00
C PHE A 82 10.05 6.41 8.00
N TYR A 83 10.36 5.26 7.39
CA TYR A 83 11.74 4.78 7.26
C TYR A 83 12.61 5.74 6.43
N ASP A 84 12.10 6.27 5.32
CA ASP A 84 12.81 7.27 4.51
C ASP A 84 13.15 8.51 5.35
N ALA A 85 12.21 8.98 6.18
CA ALA A 85 12.45 10.10 7.09
C ALA A 85 13.50 9.77 8.17
N GLN A 86 13.52 8.55 8.70
CA GLN A 86 14.56 8.10 9.62
C GLN A 86 15.95 8.08 8.96
N PHE A 87 16.07 7.57 7.73
CA PHE A 87 17.33 7.58 6.97
C PHE A 87 17.81 8.99 6.64
N ALA A 88 16.89 9.88 6.23
CA ALA A 88 17.21 11.27 5.98
C ALA A 88 17.73 11.97 7.26
N LEU A 89 17.11 11.71 8.42
CA LEU A 89 17.57 12.21 9.71
C LEU A 89 18.97 11.69 10.05
N ALA A 90 19.22 10.38 9.94
CA ALA A 90 20.53 9.81 10.22
C ALA A 90 21.61 10.37 9.29
N SER A 91 21.31 10.58 8.02
CA SER A 91 22.23 11.20 7.05
C SER A 91 22.59 12.63 7.45
N ALA A 92 21.60 13.42 7.87
CA ALA A 92 21.83 14.78 8.36
C ALA A 92 22.67 14.80 9.65
N LEU A 93 22.45 13.85 10.55
CA LEU A 93 23.24 13.70 11.77
C LEU A 93 24.68 13.27 11.47
N ASP A 94 24.89 12.35 10.52
CA ASP A 94 26.23 11.97 10.05
C ASP A 94 26.98 13.18 9.47
N GLU A 95 26.30 14.03 8.69
CA GLU A 95 26.89 15.25 8.14
C GLU A 95 27.29 16.25 9.24
N LEU A 96 26.39 16.53 10.19
CA LEU A 96 26.67 17.42 11.32
C LEU A 96 27.80 16.88 12.21
N HIS A 97 27.85 15.57 12.44
CA HIS A 97 28.93 14.93 13.19
C HIS A 97 30.27 15.04 12.45
N GLY A 98 30.29 14.82 11.13
CA GLY A 98 31.50 15.01 10.31
C GLY A 98 32.04 16.44 10.33
N ARG A 99 31.18 17.44 10.59
CA ARG A 99 31.58 18.85 10.78
C ARG A 99 32.00 19.18 12.22
N GLY A 100 31.88 18.24 13.16
CA GLY A 100 32.13 18.48 14.58
C GLY A 100 31.04 19.31 15.28
N GLU A 101 29.87 19.46 14.66
CA GLU A 101 28.72 20.19 15.22
C GLU A 101 27.87 19.30 16.15
N LEU A 102 28.10 17.99 16.12
CA LEU A 102 27.56 17.02 17.07
C LEU A 102 28.68 16.42 17.91
N ALA A 103 28.60 16.66 19.23
CA ALA A 103 29.62 16.23 20.19
C ALA A 103 29.57 14.73 20.52
N GLU A 104 28.43 14.08 20.34
CA GLU A 104 28.20 12.70 20.78
C GLU A 104 27.75 11.81 19.60
N THR A 105 28.26 10.58 19.58
CA THR A 105 27.77 9.49 18.74
C THR A 105 26.52 8.87 19.38
N PRO A 106 25.64 8.19 18.61
CA PRO A 106 24.53 7.45 19.22
C PRO A 106 25.09 6.48 20.25
N ASP A 107 24.53 6.49 21.46
CA ASP A 107 24.69 5.36 22.38
C ASP A 107 23.62 4.32 22.07
N ASP A 108 23.92 3.05 22.31
CA ASP A 108 23.05 1.94 21.93
C ASP A 108 21.75 1.83 22.78
N GLY A 109 21.38 2.86 23.53
CA GLY A 109 20.22 2.84 24.44
C GLY A 109 19.71 4.17 25.00
N GLY A 110 20.20 5.32 24.52
CA GLY A 110 19.87 6.64 25.07
C GLY A 110 18.75 7.37 24.35
N GLU A 111 18.78 8.70 24.42
CA GLU A 111 17.69 9.57 23.93
C GLU A 111 17.39 9.40 22.44
N PHE A 112 18.36 8.99 21.63
CA PHE A 112 18.16 8.82 20.20
C PHE A 112 17.23 7.65 19.85
N ALA A 113 17.37 6.51 20.52
CA ALA A 113 16.43 5.39 20.40
C ALA A 113 14.99 5.83 20.81
N LYS A 114 14.88 6.77 21.75
CA LYS A 114 13.58 7.37 22.13
C LYS A 114 13.05 8.33 21.06
N TRP A 115 13.92 9.09 20.38
CA TRP A 115 13.53 10.01 19.30
C TRP A 115 13.07 9.27 18.05
N LEU A 116 13.71 8.16 17.70
CA LEU A 116 13.31 7.34 16.57
C LEU A 116 11.94 6.67 16.77
N ARG A 117 11.39 6.65 18.00
CA ARG A 117 10.09 6.05 18.39
C ARG A 117 9.83 4.61 17.92
N ALA A 118 10.81 4.00 17.28
CA ALA A 118 10.80 2.66 16.79
C ALA A 118 12.12 2.07 17.28
N ASP A 119 12.04 1.17 18.25
CA ASP A 119 13.06 0.14 18.33
C ASP A 119 12.91 -0.65 17.01
N PRO A 120 13.94 -0.62 16.14
CA PRO A 120 13.89 -1.32 14.86
C PRO A 120 13.52 -2.80 15.04
N ALA A 121 13.92 -3.41 16.17
CA ALA A 121 13.66 -4.81 16.53
C ALA A 121 12.18 -5.17 16.74
N THR A 122 11.34 -4.20 17.12
CA THR A 122 9.93 -4.47 17.48
C THR A 122 8.93 -4.13 16.38
N HIS A 123 9.22 -3.17 15.49
CA HIS A 123 8.24 -2.69 14.50
C HIS A 123 8.22 -3.51 13.20
N VAL A 124 9.38 -4.01 12.77
CA VAL A 124 9.55 -4.73 11.50
C VAL A 124 8.91 -6.13 11.54
N THR A 125 8.81 -6.73 12.72
CA THR A 125 8.32 -8.09 12.95
C THR A 125 6.79 -8.19 13.00
N ALA A 126 6.10 -7.08 13.29
CA ALA A 126 4.64 -7.10 13.53
C ALA A 126 3.79 -6.80 12.28
N VAL A 127 4.31 -6.06 11.29
CA VAL A 127 3.48 -5.51 10.18
C VAL A 127 3.91 -6.00 8.80
N ALA A 128 5.17 -6.38 8.58
CA ALA A 128 5.74 -6.51 7.23
C ALA A 128 6.47 -7.84 6.97
N ALA A 129 6.09 -8.94 7.62
CA ALA A 129 6.82 -10.21 7.53
C ALA A 129 6.84 -10.86 6.12
N PRO A 130 5.84 -10.68 5.21
CA PRO A 130 5.91 -11.29 3.88
C PRO A 130 6.09 -10.35 2.67
N PHE A 131 5.94 -9.02 2.78
CA PHE A 131 5.61 -8.19 1.60
C PHE A 131 6.63 -7.13 1.15
N ILE A 132 7.80 -6.99 1.79
CA ILE A 132 8.78 -5.95 1.40
C ILE A 132 10.05 -6.59 0.82
N PRO A 133 10.17 -6.71 -0.52
CA PRO A 133 11.46 -6.97 -1.14
C PRO A 133 12.35 -5.72 -0.99
N LEU A 134 13.52 -5.88 -0.38
CA LEU A 134 14.48 -4.78 -0.25
C LEU A 134 15.21 -4.57 -1.58
N ARG A 135 15.41 -3.29 -1.95
CA ARG A 135 16.18 -2.95 -3.15
C ARG A 135 17.68 -3.19 -2.90
N PRO A 136 18.40 -3.90 -3.78
CA PRO A 136 19.83 -4.21 -3.62
C PRO A 136 20.73 -2.96 -3.55
N GLU A 137 20.26 -1.83 -4.08
CA GLU A 137 20.92 -0.51 -4.02
C GLU A 137 21.15 -0.01 -2.58
N VAL A 138 20.27 -0.37 -1.64
CA VAL A 138 20.36 0.02 -0.23
C VAL A 138 21.45 -0.77 0.51
N VAL A 139 21.70 -2.02 0.11
CA VAL A 139 22.66 -2.93 0.77
C VAL A 139 24.11 -2.50 0.55
N SER A 140 24.40 -1.97 -0.64
CA SER A 140 25.75 -1.54 -1.05
C SER A 140 26.25 -0.30 -0.32
N ALA A 141 25.38 0.49 0.33
CA ALA A 141 25.73 1.77 0.93
C ALA A 141 26.34 1.66 2.34
N VAL A 142 26.18 0.51 3.01
CA VAL A 142 26.45 0.37 4.47
C VAL A 142 27.95 0.33 4.80
N THR A 143 28.82 -0.09 3.87
CA THR A 143 30.27 -0.26 4.13
C THR A 143 31.04 1.06 4.24
N GLY A 144 30.52 2.15 3.67
CA GLY A 144 31.08 3.51 3.76
C GLY A 144 30.29 4.47 4.65
N ALA A 145 29.21 4.01 5.26
CA ALA A 145 28.26 4.86 5.96
C ALA A 145 28.79 5.39 7.31
N GLY A 146 28.33 6.58 7.70
CA GLY A 146 28.66 7.18 8.99
C GLY A 146 28.02 6.41 10.18
N PRO A 147 28.41 6.75 11.42
CA PRO A 147 27.97 6.02 12.61
C PRO A 147 26.43 5.97 12.75
N TRP A 148 25.70 7.02 12.36
CA TRP A 148 24.24 7.08 12.48
C TRP A 148 23.54 6.22 11.41
N THR A 149 24.03 6.24 10.17
CA THR A 149 23.50 5.37 9.12
C THR A 149 23.79 3.90 9.42
N ARG A 150 24.97 3.57 9.99
CA ARG A 150 25.26 2.20 10.44
C ARG A 150 24.35 1.74 11.58
N TYR A 151 24.04 2.62 12.53
CA TYR A 151 23.14 2.31 13.64
C TYR A 151 21.74 1.91 13.15
N LEU A 152 21.15 2.69 12.22
CA LEU A 152 19.87 2.32 11.59
C LEU A 152 19.96 1.02 10.79
N SER A 153 21.10 0.78 10.14
CA SER A 153 21.37 -0.43 9.36
C SER A 153 21.70 -1.66 10.22
N ALA A 154 21.95 -1.51 11.52
CA ALA A 154 22.24 -2.64 12.41
C ALA A 154 20.97 -3.28 13.01
N GLY A 155 19.80 -2.65 12.82
CA GLY A 155 18.49 -3.22 13.18
C GLY A 155 17.95 -4.22 12.13
N PRO A 156 16.72 -4.74 12.30
CA PRO A 156 16.12 -5.74 11.39
C PRO A 156 15.99 -5.28 9.94
N TYR A 157 16.05 -3.97 9.70
CA TYR A 157 16.06 -3.40 8.36
C TYR A 157 17.33 -3.78 7.59
N GLY A 158 18.50 -3.76 8.24
CA GLY A 158 19.74 -4.18 7.61
C GLY A 158 19.98 -5.69 7.64
N GLU A 159 19.49 -6.41 8.65
CA GLU A 159 19.51 -7.89 8.66
C GLU A 159 18.76 -8.47 7.45
N ARG A 160 17.59 -7.90 7.11
CA ARG A 160 16.84 -8.28 5.90
C ARG A 160 17.57 -7.90 4.61
N SER A 161 18.27 -6.77 4.60
CA SER A 161 19.00 -6.29 3.43
C SER A 161 20.17 -7.24 3.09
N GLN A 162 20.76 -7.86 4.11
CA GLN A 162 21.82 -8.85 3.99
C GLN A 162 21.28 -10.24 3.61
N SER A 163 20.08 -10.61 4.06
CA SER A 163 19.49 -11.92 3.74
C SER A 163 18.99 -12.05 2.30
N VAL A 164 18.73 -10.94 1.60
CA VAL A 164 18.34 -10.93 0.18
C VAL A 164 19.54 -11.18 -0.76
N ASN A 165 20.78 -11.09 -0.27
CA ASN A 165 22.00 -11.25 -1.07
C ASN A 165 22.68 -12.62 -0.94
N LEU A 166 22.03 -13.62 -0.35
CA LEU A 166 22.63 -14.94 -0.06
C LEU A 166 22.07 -16.13 -0.88
N ASP A 167 21.26 -15.89 -1.91
CA ASP A 167 20.85 -16.92 -2.89
C ASP A 167 21.21 -16.51 -4.34
#